data_AF-A0A2J8AB95-F1
#
_entry.id   AF-A0A2J8AB95-F1
#
_cell.length_a   1.000
_cell.length_b   1.000
_cell.length_c   1.000
_cell.angle_alpha   90.00
_cell.angle_beta   90.00
_cell.angle_gamma   90.00
#
_symmetry.space_group_name_H-M   'P 1'
#
loop_
_entity.id
_entity.type
_entity.pdbx_description
1 polymer ?
#
loop_
_entity_poly.entity_id
_entity_poly.type
_entity_poly.pdbx_seq_one_letter_code
_entity_poly.pdbx_strand_id
1 'polypeptide(L)'
;MPIKFAPTFKYTQGTDAFDLRRTPAWTDRVLFLANADPLFADLKPLYYMSVPELRTSDHKPVIAGFELSISPQHANAGRHAKSKGCVIS
;
A
#
# COMPACT_ATOMS: atom_id res chain seq x y z
N MET A 1 -3.20 7.42 -5.05
CA MET A 1 -4.26 6.90 -5.94
C MET A 1 -5.55 6.76 -5.16
N PRO A 2 -6.72 7.02 -5.75
CA PRO A 2 -8.01 6.83 -5.08
C PRO A 2 -8.34 5.33 -4.94
N ILE A 3 -9.13 4.99 -3.91
CA ILE A 3 -9.71 3.64 -3.75
C ILE A 3 -10.73 3.41 -4.88
N LYS A 4 -10.57 2.31 -5.61
CA LYS A 4 -11.49 1.89 -6.70
C LYS A 4 -12.04 0.46 -6.51
N PHE A 5 -11.91 -0.09 -5.31
CA PHE A 5 -12.33 -1.44 -4.96
C PHE A 5 -13.32 -1.42 -3.78
N ALA A 6 -14.14 -2.46 -3.65
CA ALA A 6 -15.13 -2.60 -2.59
C ALA A 6 -14.47 -2.66 -1.19
N PRO A 7 -15.22 -2.42 -0.09
CA PRO A 7 -14.72 -2.63 1.26
C PRO A 7 -14.09 -4.01 1.43
N THR A 8 -12.97 -4.11 2.13
CA THR A 8 -12.20 -5.36 2.26
C THR A 8 -12.64 -6.20 3.46
N PHE A 9 -13.45 -5.63 4.36
CA PHE A 9 -13.98 -6.25 5.56
C PHE A 9 -15.44 -5.86 5.74
N LYS A 10 -16.33 -6.66 6.33
CA LYS A 10 -16.19 -8.05 6.77
C LYS A 10 -16.94 -8.97 5.82
N TYR A 11 -16.30 -10.03 5.35
CA TYR A 11 -16.93 -11.05 4.51
C TYR A 11 -17.30 -12.29 5.31
N THR A 12 -18.32 -13.02 4.85
CA THR A 12 -18.50 -14.41 5.27
C THR A 12 -17.39 -15.25 4.64
N GLN A 13 -16.56 -15.89 5.47
CA GLN A 13 -15.40 -16.68 5.02
C GLN A 13 -15.82 -17.73 3.96
N GLY A 14 -15.00 -17.91 2.93
CA GLY A 14 -15.31 -18.79 1.80
C GLY A 14 -16.24 -18.19 0.74
N THR A 15 -16.73 -16.96 0.93
CA THR A 15 -17.70 -16.32 0.02
C THR A 15 -17.28 -14.90 -0.38
N ASP A 16 -18.07 -14.29 -1.27
CA ASP A 16 -17.98 -12.86 -1.62
C ASP A 16 -19.13 -12.03 -1.01
N ALA A 17 -19.88 -12.60 -0.08
CA ALA A 17 -20.97 -11.92 0.62
C ALA A 17 -20.45 -11.22 1.88
N PHE A 18 -20.90 -9.98 2.11
CA PHE A 18 -20.62 -9.26 3.36
C PHE A 18 -21.35 -9.90 4.55
N ASP A 19 -20.66 -9.99 5.68
CA ASP A 19 -21.26 -10.28 6.98
C ASP A 19 -21.81 -8.97 7.59
N LEU A 20 -23.08 -8.69 7.31
CA LEU A 20 -23.75 -7.44 7.69
C LEU A 20 -23.96 -7.26 9.20
N ARG A 21 -23.53 -8.22 10.04
CA ARG A 21 -23.39 -8.00 11.50
C ARG A 21 -22.33 -6.93 11.81
N ARG A 22 -21.48 -6.59 10.84
CA ARG A 22 -20.55 -5.46 10.87
C ARG A 22 -20.73 -4.63 9.60
N THR A 23 -20.64 -3.31 9.72
CA THR A 23 -20.67 -2.41 8.55
C THR A 23 -19.46 -2.70 7.65
N PRO A 24 -19.65 -2.88 6.33
CA PRO A 24 -18.55 -2.99 5.39
C PRO A 24 -17.58 -1.79 5.52
N ALA A 25 -16.28 -2.06 5.60
CA ALA A 25 -15.23 -1.07 5.82
C ALA A 25 -13.92 -1.41 5.07
N TRP A 26 -13.14 -0.37 4.78
CA TRP A 26 -11.77 -0.48 4.25
C TRP A 26 -10.76 -0.46 5.41
N THR A 27 -10.70 -1.54 6.18
CA THR A 27 -9.77 -1.67 7.31
C THR A 27 -8.32 -1.88 6.87
N ASP A 28 -8.14 -2.45 5.67
CA ASP A 28 -6.84 -2.82 5.12
C ASP A 28 -6.37 -1.72 4.16
N ARG A 29 -5.27 -1.05 4.51
CA ARG A 29 -4.80 0.17 3.82
C ARG A 29 -3.29 0.15 3.66
N VAL A 30 -2.82 0.67 2.54
CA VAL A 30 -1.39 0.94 2.31
C VAL A 30 -1.24 2.44 2.10
N LEU A 31 -0.47 3.08 2.96
CA LEU A 31 -0.19 4.51 2.89
C LEU A 31 1.28 4.71 2.58
N PHE A 32 1.58 5.83 1.92
CA PHE A 32 2.95 6.21 1.61
C PHE A 32 3.15 7.70 1.84
N LEU A 33 4.36 8.05 2.26
CA LEU A 33 4.82 9.42 2.37
C LEU A 33 6.09 9.59 1.56
N ALA A 34 6.00 10.38 0.49
CA ALA A 34 7.16 10.82 -0.27
C ALA A 34 7.67 12.13 0.35
N ASN A 35 8.80 12.05 1.06
CA ASN A 35 9.53 13.23 1.50
C ASN A 35 10.45 13.70 0.37
N ALA A 36 10.78 14.99 0.36
CA ALA A 36 11.90 15.51 -0.43
C ALA A 36 13.22 14.98 0.16
N ASP A 37 13.50 13.70 -0.05
CA ASP A 37 14.77 13.09 0.31
C ASP A 37 15.74 13.25 -0.86
N PRO A 38 16.92 13.86 -0.68
CA PRO A 38 17.94 13.93 -1.73
C PRO A 38 18.39 12.55 -2.28
N LEU A 39 18.10 11.45 -1.58
CA LEU A 39 18.32 10.06 -2.02
C LEU A 39 17.27 9.54 -3.02
N PHE A 40 16.01 9.97 -2.87
CA PHE A 40 14.89 9.45 -3.65
C PHE A 40 14.38 10.57 -4.55
N ALA A 41 14.65 10.44 -5.85
CA ALA A 41 14.29 11.46 -6.83
C ALA A 41 12.78 11.52 -7.07
N ASP A 42 12.10 10.36 -7.01
CA ASP A 42 10.66 10.27 -7.23
C ASP A 42 10.09 8.97 -6.63
N LEU A 43 8.86 9.04 -6.12
CA LEU A 43 8.04 7.87 -5.77
C LEU A 43 6.72 7.98 -6.52
N LYS A 44 6.50 7.02 -7.41
CA LYS A 44 5.31 6.97 -8.26
C LYS A 44 4.42 5.78 -7.88
N PRO A 45 3.21 6.02 -7.37
CA PRO A 45 2.25 4.96 -7.13
C PRO A 45 1.75 4.38 -8.47
N LEU A 46 1.80 3.05 -8.63
CA LEU A 46 1.43 2.34 -9.87
C LEU A 46 0.02 1.75 -9.81
N TYR A 47 -0.29 1.00 -8.76
CA TYR A 47 -1.62 0.41 -8.55
C TYR A 47 -1.97 0.29 -7.06
N TYR A 48 -3.26 0.29 -6.76
CA TYR A 48 -3.82 0.09 -5.42
C TYR A 48 -5.17 -0.62 -5.57
N MET A 49 -5.23 -1.89 -5.17
CA MET A 49 -6.37 -2.77 -5.45
C MET A 49 -6.56 -3.83 -4.35
N SER A 50 -7.72 -4.48 -4.34
CA SER A 50 -7.96 -5.70 -3.55
C SER A 50 -7.93 -6.95 -4.43
N VAL A 51 -7.76 -8.11 -3.79
CA VAL A 51 -7.74 -9.43 -4.44
C VAL A 51 -9.00 -10.22 -4.01
N PRO A 52 -10.16 -10.03 -4.68
CA PRO A 52 -11.43 -10.62 -4.26
C PRO A 52 -11.47 -12.15 -4.41
N GLU A 53 -10.63 -12.73 -5.27
CA GLU A 53 -10.58 -14.16 -5.57
C GLU A 53 -10.13 -15.00 -4.36
N LEU A 54 -9.39 -14.39 -3.44
CA LEU A 54 -8.96 -15.03 -2.20
C LEU A 54 -10.06 -14.93 -1.14
N ARG A 55 -10.51 -16.10 -0.66
CA ARG A 55 -11.67 -16.25 0.23
C ARG A 55 -11.35 -16.97 1.53
N THR A 56 -10.05 -17.13 1.84
CA THR A 56 -9.58 -17.89 3.00
C THR A 56 -9.79 -17.15 4.34
N SER A 57 -10.05 -15.84 4.30
CA SER A 57 -10.32 -14.97 5.45
C SER A 57 -11.62 -14.20 5.25
N ASP A 58 -12.12 -13.57 6.31
CA ASP A 58 -13.17 -12.54 6.28
C ASP A 58 -12.66 -11.17 5.80
N HIS A 59 -11.35 -11.05 5.53
CA HIS A 59 -10.73 -9.94 4.82
C HIS A 59 -10.34 -10.32 3.38
N LYS A 60 -10.46 -9.36 2.46
CA LYS A 60 -9.88 -9.44 1.11
C LYS A 60 -8.50 -8.78 1.11
N PRO A 61 -7.42 -9.46 0.69
CA PRO A 61 -6.08 -8.87 0.64
C PRO A 61 -6.04 -7.58 -0.17
N VAL A 62 -5.24 -6.62 0.28
CA VAL A 62 -5.00 -5.34 -0.39
C VAL A 62 -3.55 -5.28 -0.84
N ILE A 63 -3.33 -4.87 -2.08
CA ILE A 63 -2.00 -4.74 -2.69
C ILE A 63 -1.80 -3.34 -3.25
N ALA A 64 -0.57 -2.85 -3.14
CA ALA A 64 -0.14 -1.60 -3.74
C ALA A 64 1.24 -1.76 -4.37
N GLY A 65 1.42 -1.20 -5.57
CA GLY A 65 2.69 -1.18 -6.29
C GLY A 65 3.22 0.24 -6.41
N PHE A 66 4.53 0.40 -6.26
CA PHE A 66 5.23 1.69 -6.35
C PHE A 66 6.48 1.55 -7.20
N GLU A 67 6.79 2.57 -7.98
CA GLU A 67 8.06 2.76 -8.67
C GLU A 67 8.87 3.81 -7.89
N LEU A 68 10.13 3.51 -7.62
CA LEU A 68 11.02 4.35 -6.81
C LEU A 68 12.29 4.66 -7.61
N SER A 69 12.57 5.94 -7.81
CA SER A 69 13.79 6.41 -8.47
C SER A 69 14.85 6.79 -7.44
N ILE A 70 16.04 6.21 -7.54
CA ILE A 70 17.18 6.48 -6.64
C ILE A 70 18.16 7.44 -7.32
N SER A 71 18.60 8.48 -6.61
CA SER A 71 19.55 9.45 -7.17
C SER A 71 20.99 8.85 -7.24
N PRO A 72 21.72 9.01 -8.36
CA PRO A 72 23.07 8.44 -8.53
C PRO A 72 24.11 8.97 -7.52
N GLN A 73 23.87 10.17 -6.98
CA GLN A 73 24.77 10.90 -6.08
C GLN A 73 25.08 10.15 -4.78
N HIS A 74 24.30 9.10 -4.46
CA HIS A 74 24.47 8.30 -3.25
C HIS A 74 24.69 6.81 -3.50
N ALA A 75 24.79 6.36 -4.75
CA ALA A 75 25.26 4.99 -5.05
C ALA A 75 26.71 4.77 -4.55
N ASN A 76 27.48 5.85 -4.40
CA ASN A 76 28.89 5.85 -4.01
C ASN A 76 29.22 6.67 -2.73
N ALA A 77 28.22 7.24 -2.05
CA ALA A 77 28.45 8.05 -0.85
C ALA A 77 28.33 7.19 0.41
N GLY A 78 29.42 7.09 1.18
CA GLY A 78 29.48 6.35 2.44
C GLY A 78 28.37 6.74 3.42
N ARG A 79 27.87 5.73 4.14
CA ARG A 79 26.72 5.76 5.05
C ARG A 79 26.87 6.75 6.22
N HIS A 80 26.67 8.07 6.06
CA HIS A 80 26.68 8.98 7.23
C HIS A 80 25.83 10.26 7.10
N ALA A 81 24.60 10.18 6.58
CA ALA A 81 23.60 11.22 6.82
C ALA A 81 22.25 10.61 7.21
N LYS A 82 21.72 10.94 8.38
CA LYS A 82 20.34 10.63 8.77
C LYS A 82 19.40 11.58 8.01
N SER A 83 18.99 11.24 6.79
CA SER A 83 17.91 11.94 6.07
C SER A 83 16.55 11.32 6.37
N LYS A 84 15.48 12.10 6.25
CA LYS A 84 14.09 11.64 6.42
C LYS A 84 13.66 10.84 5.18
N GLY A 85 13.80 9.52 5.29
CA GLY A 85 13.52 8.57 4.20
C GLY A 85 12.09 8.55 3.69
N CYS A 86 11.91 7.85 2.56
CA CYS A 86 10.61 7.42 2.06
C CYS A 86 10.07 6.27 2.92
N VAL A 87 8.79 6.34 3.31
CA VAL A 87 8.14 5.30 4.14
C VAL A 87 6.88 4.80 3.43
N ILE A 88 6.75 3.48 3.35
CA ILE A 88 5.54 2.76 2.95
C ILE A 88 5.11 1.96 4.18
N SER A 89 3.85 2.12 4.60
CA SER A 89 3.28 1.49 5.80
C SER A 89 1.93 0.86 5.51
#